data_AF-X1T9V8-F1
#
_entry.id   AF-X1T9V8-F1
#
_cell.length_a   1.000
_cell.length_b   1.000
_cell.length_c   1.000
_cell.angle_alpha   90.00
_cell.angle_beta   90.00
_cell.angle_gamma   90.00
#
_symmetry.space_group_name_H-M   'P 1'
#
loop_
_entity.id
_entity.type
_entity.pdbx_description
1 polymer ?
#
loop_
_entity_poly.entity_id
_entity_poly.type
_entity_poly.pdbx_seq_one_letter_code
_entity_poly.pdbx_strand_id
1 'polypeptide(L)'
;TINRPTTRRNDWEKARFEVSQQKWSDLTDKSQEYGISLLNRAKYGGDIHGHVMRLSLLRSPTWPDPMADRGKHRIEYSLYPHKGDWRSAKTMRKGYEYNYPLISKITEPHKGQLPKKHTFISIDVPNVILHAVKEAEPDQSPINSSGQPYEVWILRLFDSEGKATEATITLPAPIKKAVLSNFLEEEGKELSIAGDKVKVTIPANRVQTIKVWLFAGKARPLIN
;
A
#
# COMPACT_ATOMS: atom_id res chain seq x y z
N THR A 1 -7.30 -0.31 -9.66
CA THR A 1 -7.51 -1.77 -9.79
C THR A 1 -7.72 -2.14 -11.25
N ILE A 2 -7.74 -3.42 -11.63
CA ILE A 2 -8.00 -3.85 -13.02
C ILE A 2 -9.28 -4.68 -13.03
N ASN A 3 -10.31 -4.22 -13.74
CA ASN A 3 -11.54 -4.98 -13.95
C ASN A 3 -11.36 -5.93 -15.13
N ARG A 4 -11.81 -7.18 -15.00
CA ARG A 4 -11.73 -8.20 -16.04
C ARG A 4 -13.08 -8.92 -16.17
N PRO A 5 -13.55 -9.22 -17.39
CA PRO A 5 -14.75 -10.02 -17.57
C PRO A 5 -14.55 -11.44 -17.04
N THR A 6 -15.62 -12.05 -16.52
CA THR A 6 -15.64 -13.45 -16.09
C THR A 6 -16.07 -14.42 -17.20
N THR A 7 -16.28 -13.89 -18.41
CA THR A 7 -16.68 -14.64 -19.60
C THR A 7 -15.48 -15.07 -20.44
N ARG A 8 -15.73 -15.86 -21.49
CA ARG A 8 -14.74 -16.30 -22.49
C ARG A 8 -15.30 -16.16 -23.91
N ARG A 9 -15.92 -15.01 -24.20
CA ARG A 9 -16.75 -14.78 -25.41
C ARG A 9 -15.93 -14.52 -26.68
N ASN A 10 -14.77 -13.90 -26.55
CA ASN A 10 -13.87 -13.61 -27.67
C ASN A 10 -12.47 -14.21 -27.40
N ASP A 11 -11.61 -14.19 -28.40
CA ASP A 11 -10.29 -14.83 -28.32
C ASP A 11 -9.38 -14.18 -27.27
N TRP A 12 -9.55 -12.87 -27.04
CA TRP A 12 -8.84 -12.16 -25.97
C TRP A 12 -9.25 -12.62 -24.57
N GLU A 13 -10.53 -12.89 -24.34
CA GLU A 13 -11.03 -13.44 -23.08
C GLU A 13 -10.63 -14.91 -22.90
N LYS A 14 -10.70 -15.71 -23.97
CA LYS A 14 -10.24 -17.11 -23.94
C LYS A 14 -8.76 -17.22 -23.61
N ALA A 15 -7.93 -16.33 -24.15
CA ALA A 15 -6.50 -16.28 -23.89
C ALA A 15 -6.15 -15.95 -22.42
N ARG A 16 -7.07 -15.31 -21.67
CA ARG A 16 -6.91 -14.97 -20.25
C ARG A 16 -7.43 -16.08 -19.33
N PHE A 17 -7.08 -17.33 -19.65
CA PHE A 17 -7.47 -18.49 -18.84
C PHE A 17 -6.83 -18.48 -17.44
N GLU A 18 -5.73 -17.74 -17.27
CA GLU A 18 -5.10 -17.38 -16.00
C GLU A 18 -4.62 -15.91 -16.11
N VAL A 19 -4.76 -15.14 -15.03
CA VAL A 19 -4.33 -13.74 -14.97
C VAL A 19 -3.49 -13.48 -13.73
N SER A 20 -2.62 -12.47 -13.84
CA SER A 20 -1.88 -11.99 -12.67
C SER A 20 -2.81 -11.25 -11.71
N GLN A 21 -2.73 -11.67 -10.44
CA GLN A 21 -3.27 -11.01 -9.26
C GLN A 21 -2.13 -10.71 -8.30
N GLN A 22 -2.32 -9.75 -7.39
CA GLN A 22 -1.31 -9.37 -6.40
C GLN A 22 -1.70 -9.91 -5.03
N LYS A 23 -2.38 -9.11 -4.22
CA LYS A 23 -2.76 -9.46 -2.84
C LYS A 23 -4.18 -10.03 -2.74
N TRP A 24 -5.02 -9.74 -3.72
CA TRP A 24 -6.42 -10.15 -3.73
C TRP A 24 -7.01 -10.20 -5.14
N SER A 25 -8.10 -10.96 -5.28
CA SER A 25 -9.07 -10.91 -6.38
C SER A 25 -10.49 -10.86 -5.80
N ASP A 26 -11.43 -10.28 -6.54
CA ASP A 26 -12.80 -10.09 -6.05
C ASP A 26 -13.84 -10.49 -7.09
N LEU A 27 -14.92 -11.10 -6.62
CA LEU A 27 -16.13 -11.34 -7.37
C LEU A 27 -17.32 -10.81 -6.56
N THR A 28 -17.85 -9.67 -7.00
CA THR A 28 -19.08 -9.10 -6.46
C THR A 28 -20.23 -9.34 -7.44
N ASP A 29 -21.40 -9.74 -6.94
CA ASP A 29 -22.61 -9.85 -7.75
C ASP A 29 -23.04 -8.49 -8.34
N LYS A 30 -23.79 -8.51 -9.45
CA LYS A 30 -24.27 -7.28 -10.10
C LYS A 30 -25.18 -6.42 -9.21
N SER A 31 -25.97 -7.05 -8.34
CA SER A 31 -26.80 -6.35 -7.35
C SER A 31 -25.96 -5.61 -6.30
N GLN A 32 -24.67 -5.97 -6.16
CA GLN A 32 -23.78 -5.53 -5.09
C GLN A 32 -24.31 -5.86 -3.67
N GLU A 33 -25.24 -6.81 -3.55
CA GLU A 33 -25.70 -7.26 -2.23
C GLU A 33 -24.70 -8.20 -1.55
N TYR A 34 -23.93 -8.93 -2.35
CA TYR A 34 -22.95 -9.91 -1.89
C TYR A 34 -21.73 -9.98 -2.82
N GLY A 35 -20.58 -10.18 -2.21
CA GLY A 35 -19.34 -10.47 -2.92
C GLY A 35 -18.40 -11.33 -2.08
N ILE A 36 -17.39 -11.86 -2.74
CA ILE A 36 -16.31 -12.61 -2.10
C ILE A 36 -14.97 -12.16 -2.66
N SER A 37 -14.08 -11.77 -1.76
CA SER A 37 -12.69 -11.52 -2.10
C SER A 37 -11.82 -12.69 -1.67
N LEU A 38 -10.94 -13.14 -2.56
CA LEU A 38 -9.87 -14.07 -2.23
C LEU A 38 -8.62 -13.26 -1.93
N LEU A 39 -8.13 -13.34 -0.69
CA LEU A 39 -6.87 -12.77 -0.25
C LEU A 39 -5.79 -13.85 -0.36
N ASN A 40 -4.61 -13.50 -0.83
CA ASN A 40 -3.50 -14.46 -0.91
C ASN A 40 -2.19 -13.83 -0.41
N ARG A 41 -1.27 -14.72 -0.01
CA ARG A 41 0.11 -14.38 0.29
C ARG A 41 1.00 -15.20 -0.67
N ALA A 42 1.61 -14.51 -1.62
CA ALA A 42 2.57 -15.04 -2.60
C ALA A 42 2.01 -15.98 -3.69
N LYS A 43 0.72 -15.90 -4.05
CA LYS A 43 0.13 -16.61 -5.20
C LYS A 43 -0.41 -15.62 -6.22
N TYR A 44 0.30 -15.50 -7.32
CA TYR A 44 0.06 -14.45 -8.32
C TYR A 44 -0.77 -14.90 -9.51
N GLY A 45 -1.03 -16.21 -9.65
CA GLY A 45 -1.84 -16.78 -10.72
C GLY A 45 -3.24 -17.15 -10.24
N GLY A 46 -4.26 -16.83 -11.03
CA GLY A 46 -5.62 -17.27 -10.78
C GLY A 46 -6.58 -16.76 -11.86
N ASP A 47 -7.82 -17.19 -11.79
CA ASP A 47 -8.86 -16.72 -12.69
C ASP A 47 -10.25 -16.79 -12.06
N ILE A 48 -11.19 -16.09 -12.69
CA ILE A 48 -12.61 -16.14 -12.33
C ILE A 48 -13.37 -16.40 -13.61
N HIS A 49 -14.04 -17.56 -13.68
CA HIS A 49 -14.87 -17.94 -14.81
C HIS A 49 -16.31 -18.18 -14.37
N GLY A 50 -17.23 -17.35 -14.90
CA GLY A 50 -18.60 -17.30 -14.40
C GLY A 50 -18.62 -16.92 -12.92
N HIS A 51 -19.03 -17.86 -12.08
CA HIS A 51 -19.09 -17.73 -10.61
C HIS A 51 -18.00 -18.53 -9.88
N VAL A 52 -17.05 -19.13 -10.62
CA VAL A 52 -15.99 -19.98 -10.05
C VAL A 52 -14.70 -19.19 -10.00
N MET A 53 -14.17 -18.98 -8.79
CA MET A 53 -12.87 -18.37 -8.54
C MET A 53 -11.82 -19.46 -8.28
N ARG A 54 -10.67 -19.38 -8.96
CA ARG A 54 -9.56 -20.34 -8.85
C ARG A 54 -8.26 -19.63 -8.51
N LEU A 55 -7.46 -20.28 -7.67
CA LEU A 55 -6.12 -19.85 -7.29
C LEU A 55 -5.11 -20.91 -7.75
N SER A 56 -4.14 -20.51 -8.56
CA SER A 56 -3.03 -21.40 -8.93
C SER A 56 -2.08 -21.50 -7.74
N LEU A 57 -2.05 -22.68 -7.09
CA LEU A 57 -1.29 -22.88 -5.85
C LEU A 57 0.19 -23.19 -6.12
N LEU A 58 0.47 -24.04 -7.10
CA LEU A 58 1.83 -24.46 -7.45
C LEU A 58 1.84 -24.90 -8.91
N ARG A 59 2.97 -24.75 -9.59
CA ARG A 59 3.22 -25.33 -10.90
C ARG A 59 4.60 -25.96 -10.86
N SER A 60 4.70 -27.27 -11.08
CA SER A 60 5.97 -28.01 -11.02
C SER A 60 6.43 -28.42 -12.43
N PRO A 61 6.95 -27.49 -13.26
CA PRO A 61 7.47 -27.84 -14.57
C PRO A 61 8.74 -28.68 -14.42
N THR A 62 9.06 -29.51 -15.42
CA THR A 62 10.30 -30.29 -15.45
C THR A 62 11.41 -29.66 -16.28
N TRP A 63 11.08 -28.59 -17.01
CA TRP A 63 12.01 -27.77 -17.78
C TRP A 63 11.77 -26.28 -17.48
N PRO A 64 12.80 -25.45 -17.30
CA PRO A 64 14.23 -25.76 -17.40
C PRO A 64 14.83 -26.46 -16.18
N ASP A 65 14.06 -26.62 -15.10
CA ASP A 65 14.53 -27.23 -13.85
C ASP A 65 13.75 -28.52 -13.54
N PRO A 66 14.37 -29.71 -13.62
CA PRO A 66 13.74 -31.00 -13.29
C PRO A 66 13.29 -31.14 -11.82
N MET A 67 13.81 -30.26 -10.95
CA MET A 67 13.58 -30.26 -9.51
C MET A 67 12.64 -29.13 -9.07
N ALA A 68 12.10 -28.35 -10.01
CA ALA A 68 11.27 -27.19 -9.71
C ALA A 68 10.14 -27.53 -8.74
N ASP A 69 10.07 -26.75 -7.67
CA ASP A 69 9.02 -26.82 -6.65
C ASP A 69 8.85 -28.19 -5.96
N ARG A 70 9.87 -29.06 -5.98
CA ARG A 70 9.87 -30.27 -5.13
C ARG A 70 10.10 -29.90 -3.67
N GLY A 71 9.34 -30.50 -2.77
CA GLY A 71 9.50 -30.33 -1.33
C GLY A 71 8.22 -29.89 -0.63
N LYS A 72 8.36 -29.39 0.60
CA LYS A 72 7.23 -28.93 1.41
C LYS A 72 6.95 -27.47 1.14
N HIS A 73 5.72 -27.17 0.74
CA HIS A 73 5.24 -25.81 0.54
C HIS A 73 4.19 -25.45 1.58
N ARG A 74 4.28 -24.24 2.12
CA ARG A 74 3.22 -23.64 2.93
C ARG A 74 2.54 -22.57 2.10
N ILE A 75 1.24 -22.74 1.86
CA ILE A 75 0.45 -21.84 1.03
C ILE A 75 -0.69 -21.30 1.86
N GLU A 76 -0.79 -19.97 1.91
CA GLU A 76 -1.77 -19.26 2.71
C GLU A 76 -2.64 -18.39 1.80
N TYR A 77 -3.95 -18.57 1.94
CA TYR A 77 -4.98 -17.75 1.33
C TYR A 77 -6.17 -17.63 2.29
N SER A 78 -7.06 -16.69 2.05
CA SER A 78 -8.25 -16.46 2.85
C SER A 78 -9.42 -16.06 1.97
N LEU A 79 -10.62 -16.53 2.31
CA LEU A 79 -11.86 -16.06 1.72
C LEU A 79 -12.45 -14.97 2.62
N TYR A 80 -12.79 -13.84 2.01
CA TYR A 80 -13.37 -12.68 2.67
C TYR A 80 -14.73 -12.38 2.02
N PRO A 81 -15.81 -13.01 2.50
CA PRO A 81 -17.17 -12.65 2.12
C PRO A 81 -17.51 -11.24 2.60
N HIS A 82 -18.24 -10.48 1.79
CA HIS A 82 -18.66 -9.14 2.14
C HIS A 82 -20.01 -8.77 1.52
N LYS A 83 -20.61 -7.70 2.07
CA LYS A 83 -21.72 -6.97 1.45
C LYS A 83 -21.15 -5.82 0.62
N GLY A 84 -21.91 -5.34 -0.35
CA GLY A 84 -21.44 -4.27 -1.23
C GLY A 84 -20.34 -4.75 -2.18
N ASP A 85 -19.71 -3.79 -2.86
CA ASP A 85 -18.53 -4.03 -3.69
C ASP A 85 -17.22 -4.09 -2.88
N TRP A 86 -16.13 -4.47 -3.53
CA TRP A 86 -14.79 -4.51 -2.94
C TRP A 86 -14.31 -3.19 -2.33
N ARG A 87 -14.86 -2.04 -2.75
CA ARG A 87 -14.52 -0.72 -2.20
C ARG A 87 -15.14 -0.56 -0.83
N SER A 88 -16.47 -0.70 -0.74
CA SER A 88 -17.21 -0.62 0.51
C SER A 88 -16.75 -1.67 1.53
N ALA A 89 -16.39 -2.86 1.05
CA ALA A 89 -15.82 -3.94 1.85
C ALA A 89 -14.38 -3.70 2.31
N LYS A 90 -13.72 -2.65 1.80
CA LYS A 90 -12.31 -2.32 2.04
C LYS A 90 -11.38 -3.49 1.70
N THR A 91 -11.71 -4.26 0.67
CA THR A 91 -10.96 -5.45 0.24
C THR A 91 -9.50 -5.14 -0.01
N MET A 92 -9.18 -3.98 -0.61
CA MET A 92 -7.79 -3.60 -0.82
C MET A 92 -7.04 -3.50 0.52
N ARG A 93 -7.61 -2.80 1.51
CA ARG A 93 -7.03 -2.70 2.85
C ARG A 93 -6.89 -4.06 3.51
N LYS A 94 -7.89 -4.94 3.38
CA LYS A 94 -7.81 -6.33 3.88
C LYS A 94 -6.70 -7.14 3.21
N GLY A 95 -6.48 -6.95 1.90
CA GLY A 95 -5.35 -7.53 1.19
C GLY A 95 -3.99 -7.06 1.74
N TYR A 96 -3.87 -5.78 2.12
CA TYR A 96 -2.68 -5.29 2.83
C TYR A 96 -2.58 -5.87 4.25
N GLU A 97 -3.62 -5.77 5.07
CA GLU A 97 -3.62 -6.30 6.45
C GLU A 97 -3.28 -7.80 6.49
N TYR A 98 -3.73 -8.58 5.50
CA TYR A 98 -3.37 -10.00 5.36
C TYR A 98 -1.90 -10.22 4.99
N ASN A 99 -1.26 -9.30 4.27
CA ASN A 99 0.13 -9.43 3.82
C ASN A 99 1.14 -8.75 4.75
N TYR A 100 0.71 -7.85 5.64
CA TYR A 100 1.56 -7.11 6.58
C TYR A 100 1.10 -7.39 8.02
N PRO A 101 1.54 -8.51 8.63
CA PRO A 101 1.15 -8.86 10.00
C PRO A 101 1.69 -7.87 11.02
N LEU A 102 1.02 -7.77 12.16
CA LEU A 102 1.48 -6.96 13.28
C LEU A 102 2.84 -7.45 13.79
N ILE A 103 3.76 -6.52 14.03
CA ILE A 103 5.04 -6.80 14.66
C ILE A 103 4.90 -6.54 16.17
N SER A 104 4.96 -7.60 16.96
CA SER A 104 4.97 -7.52 18.42
C SER A 104 6.40 -7.65 18.94
N LYS A 105 6.78 -6.79 19.90
CA LYS A 105 8.01 -6.92 20.69
C LYS A 105 7.66 -6.80 22.17
N ILE A 106 8.21 -7.70 22.98
CA ILE A 106 8.12 -7.63 24.44
C ILE A 106 9.32 -6.82 24.94
N THR A 107 9.09 -5.95 25.91
CA THR A 107 10.14 -5.15 26.56
C THR A 107 9.88 -5.10 28.06
N GLU A 108 10.95 -4.94 28.83
CA GLU A 108 10.87 -4.71 30.28
C GLU A 108 10.47 -3.26 30.58
N PRO A 109 9.95 -2.96 31.78
CA PRO A 109 9.68 -1.59 32.17
C PRO A 109 10.95 -0.73 32.14
N HIS A 110 10.93 0.35 31.36
CA HIS A 110 12.02 1.32 31.29
C HIS A 110 11.49 2.74 31.12
N LYS A 111 12.33 3.75 31.40
CA LYS A 111 12.03 5.13 31.02
C LYS A 111 12.14 5.25 29.49
N GLY A 112 11.27 6.05 28.88
CA GLY A 112 11.28 6.31 27.45
C GLY A 112 10.69 7.68 27.14
N GLN A 113 11.07 8.26 26.00
CA GLN A 113 10.58 9.57 25.57
C GLN A 113 9.21 9.50 24.87
N LEU A 114 8.84 8.31 24.36
CA LEU A 114 7.59 8.10 23.64
C LEU A 114 6.43 7.73 24.58
N PRO A 115 5.20 8.16 24.27
CA PRO A 115 4.02 7.74 25.02
C PRO A 115 3.69 6.27 24.77
N LYS A 116 2.96 5.65 25.70
CA LYS A 116 2.54 4.24 25.61
C LYS A 116 1.66 3.94 24.37
N LYS A 117 0.98 4.95 23.84
CA LYS A 117 0.19 4.86 22.60
C LYS A 117 0.57 6.04 21.72
N HIS A 118 0.93 5.75 20.48
CA HIS A 118 1.36 6.76 19.53
C HIS A 118 0.90 6.38 18.11
N THR A 119 0.46 7.38 17.34
CA THR A 119 0.23 7.25 15.91
C THR A 119 1.35 7.98 15.21
N PHE A 120 2.15 7.25 14.43
CA PHE A 120 3.32 7.82 13.79
C PHE A 120 2.97 8.71 12.59
N ILE A 121 2.11 8.21 11.69
CA ILE A 121 1.56 8.95 10.54
C ILE A 121 0.08 8.63 10.44
N SER A 122 -0.75 9.64 10.13
CA SER A 122 -2.18 9.46 9.88
C SER A 122 -2.63 10.13 8.59
N ILE A 123 -3.68 9.58 7.99
CA ILE A 123 -4.37 10.10 6.80
C ILE A 123 -5.86 10.14 7.13
N ASP A 124 -6.50 11.27 6.84
CA ASP A 124 -7.90 11.54 7.19
C ASP A 124 -8.92 10.82 6.31
N VAL A 125 -8.53 10.39 5.11
CA VAL A 125 -9.41 9.71 4.15
C VAL A 125 -9.07 8.21 4.01
N PRO A 126 -10.08 7.32 3.88
CA PRO A 126 -9.86 5.87 3.90
C PRO A 126 -9.39 5.27 2.57
N ASN A 127 -9.62 5.94 1.43
CA ASN A 127 -9.30 5.42 0.09
C ASN A 127 -7.87 5.73 -0.35
N VAL A 128 -7.13 6.55 0.39
CA VAL A 128 -5.71 6.82 0.14
C VAL A 128 -4.87 5.88 0.99
N ILE A 129 -4.02 5.11 0.33
CA ILE A 129 -3.10 4.17 1.00
C ILE A 129 -1.70 4.74 0.98
N LEU A 130 -1.10 4.88 2.16
CA LEU A 130 0.34 5.11 2.31
C LEU A 130 1.08 3.82 1.99
N HIS A 131 1.72 3.78 0.84
CA HIS A 131 2.43 2.60 0.37
C HIS A 131 3.87 2.56 0.90
N ALA A 132 4.56 3.69 0.94
CA ALA A 132 5.95 3.74 1.36
C ALA A 132 6.25 5.03 2.10
N VAL A 133 7.14 4.91 3.09
CA VAL A 133 7.80 6.01 3.79
C VAL A 133 9.28 5.64 3.83
N LYS A 134 10.14 6.53 3.35
CA LYS A 134 11.59 6.39 3.50
C LYS A 134 12.24 7.75 3.70
N GLU A 135 13.50 7.76 4.10
CA GLU A 135 14.33 8.97 4.04
C GLU A 135 14.73 9.24 2.58
N ALA A 136 14.85 10.51 2.21
CA ALA A 136 15.41 10.91 0.92
C ALA A 136 16.88 10.50 0.82
N GLU A 137 17.41 10.47 -0.40
CA GLU A 137 18.83 10.20 -0.59
C GLU A 137 19.71 11.24 0.16
N PRO A 138 20.87 10.82 0.72
CA PRO A 138 21.67 11.68 1.61
C PRO A 138 22.11 13.01 1.00
N ASP A 139 22.37 13.05 -0.30
CA ASP A 139 22.77 14.22 -1.07
C ASP A 139 21.63 15.22 -1.32
N GLN A 140 20.39 14.83 -1.02
CA GLN A 140 19.20 15.66 -1.22
C GLN A 140 18.69 16.33 0.06
N SER A 141 19.46 16.27 1.15
CA SER A 141 19.12 16.96 2.40
C SER A 141 19.84 18.31 2.52
N PRO A 142 19.12 19.45 2.41
CA PRO A 142 19.71 20.75 2.61
C PRO A 142 20.09 20.98 4.08
N ILE A 143 21.13 21.78 4.29
CA ILE A 143 21.57 22.22 5.61
C ILE A 143 20.66 23.37 6.11
N ASN A 144 20.26 23.32 7.38
CA ASN A 144 19.49 24.36 8.04
C ASN A 144 20.39 25.51 8.55
N SER A 145 19.79 26.59 9.05
CA SER A 145 20.53 27.76 9.55
C SER A 145 21.43 27.47 10.77
N SER A 146 21.24 26.34 11.45
CA SER A 146 22.08 25.86 12.54
C SER A 146 23.22 24.94 12.09
N GLY A 147 23.41 24.75 10.77
CA GLY A 147 24.45 23.88 10.24
C GLY A 147 24.12 22.38 10.27
N GLN A 148 22.88 22.00 10.58
CA GLN A 148 22.43 20.61 10.63
C GLN A 148 21.58 20.27 9.39
N PRO A 149 21.65 19.05 8.83
CA PRO A 149 20.77 18.66 7.74
C PRO A 149 19.31 18.63 8.22
N TYR A 150 18.38 19.02 7.36
CA TYR A 150 16.97 18.72 7.60
C TYR A 150 16.72 17.21 7.56
N GLU A 151 15.69 16.72 8.25
CA GLU A 151 15.20 15.37 8.01
C GLU A 151 14.26 15.40 6.81
N VAL A 152 14.61 14.70 5.73
CA VAL A 152 13.83 14.72 4.48
C VAL A 152 13.25 13.35 4.24
N TRP A 153 11.92 13.26 4.16
CA TRP A 153 11.21 12.01 3.92
C TRP A 153 10.50 12.01 2.57
N ILE A 154 10.43 10.82 1.98
CA ILE A 154 9.69 10.50 0.77
C ILE A 154 8.49 9.65 1.18
N LEU A 155 7.29 10.15 0.92
CA LEU A 155 6.05 9.42 1.13
C LEU A 155 5.41 9.10 -0.22
N ARG A 156 5.07 7.83 -0.44
CA ARG A 156 4.36 7.38 -1.63
C ARG A 156 2.97 6.92 -1.27
N LEU A 157 1.97 7.56 -1.86
CA LEU A 157 0.56 7.31 -1.64
C LEU A 157 -0.11 6.94 -2.95
N PHE A 158 -1.26 6.27 -2.88
CA PHE A 158 -2.08 6.06 -4.07
C PHE A 158 -3.55 5.97 -3.72
N ASP A 159 -4.40 6.26 -4.69
CA ASP A 159 -5.84 6.07 -4.60
C ASP A 159 -6.19 4.60 -4.87
N SER A 160 -6.89 4.00 -3.90
CA SER A 160 -7.30 2.60 -3.93
C SER A 160 -8.67 2.37 -4.57
N GLU A 161 -9.50 3.40 -4.71
CA GLU A 161 -10.90 3.26 -5.11
C GLU A 161 -11.21 3.77 -6.54
N GLY A 162 -10.28 4.44 -7.19
CA GLY A 162 -10.51 5.10 -8.48
C GLY A 162 -11.20 6.46 -8.34
N LYS A 163 -11.00 7.17 -7.22
CA LYS A 163 -11.62 8.47 -6.92
C LYS A 163 -10.55 9.52 -6.63
N ALA A 164 -10.59 10.64 -7.35
CA ALA A 164 -9.74 11.78 -7.04
C ALA A 164 -10.11 12.34 -5.67
N THR A 165 -9.13 12.50 -4.79
CA THR A 165 -9.37 12.79 -3.37
C THR A 165 -8.33 13.77 -2.84
N GLU A 166 -8.77 14.79 -2.09
CA GLU A 166 -7.87 15.59 -1.25
C GLU A 166 -7.71 14.88 0.10
N ALA A 167 -6.47 14.70 0.53
CA ALA A 167 -6.11 14.07 1.79
C ALA A 167 -5.21 15.00 2.61
N THR A 168 -5.42 14.98 3.93
CA THR A 168 -4.51 15.60 4.89
C THR A 168 -3.67 14.51 5.56
N ILE A 169 -2.36 14.60 5.39
CA ILE A 169 -1.41 13.70 6.05
C ILE A 169 -0.85 14.41 7.27
N THR A 170 -0.96 13.78 8.44
CA THR A 170 -0.32 14.25 9.68
C THR A 170 0.97 13.46 9.91
N LEU A 171 2.08 14.16 10.05
CA LEU A 171 3.42 13.63 10.27
C LEU A 171 3.83 13.70 11.75
N PRO A 172 4.85 12.95 12.19
CA PRO A 172 5.25 12.93 13.61
C PRO A 172 5.99 14.19 14.06
N ALA A 173 6.26 15.14 13.15
CA ALA A 173 6.96 16.38 13.44
C ALA A 173 6.45 17.54 12.58
N PRO A 174 6.67 18.80 13.00
CA PRO A 174 6.33 19.96 12.19
C PRO A 174 7.06 19.96 10.84
N ILE A 175 6.37 20.41 9.80
CA ILE A 175 6.84 20.43 8.42
C ILE A 175 7.43 21.81 8.12
N LYS A 176 8.62 21.82 7.52
CA LYS A 176 9.29 23.02 7.02
C LYS A 176 8.91 23.32 5.56
N LYS A 177 8.88 22.28 4.73
CA LYS A 177 8.56 22.35 3.30
C LYS A 177 7.93 21.03 2.88
N ALA A 178 6.99 21.07 1.95
CA ALA A 178 6.46 19.88 1.30
C ALA A 178 6.22 20.16 -0.18
N VAL A 179 6.62 19.23 -1.04
CA VAL A 179 6.44 19.32 -2.50
C VAL A 179 5.92 18.01 -3.07
N LEU A 180 5.22 18.09 -4.19
CA LEU A 180 5.05 16.95 -5.07
C LEU A 180 6.42 16.52 -5.58
N SER A 181 6.61 15.22 -5.73
CA SER A 181 7.84 14.67 -6.28
C SER A 181 7.55 13.55 -7.26
N ASN A 182 8.48 13.30 -8.19
CA ASN A 182 8.43 12.14 -9.07
C ASN A 182 9.08 10.92 -8.39
N PHE A 183 9.31 9.84 -9.16
CA PHE A 183 9.94 8.63 -8.61
C PHE A 183 11.45 8.79 -8.34
N LEU A 184 12.08 9.81 -8.91
CA LEU A 184 13.49 10.16 -8.76
C LEU A 184 13.73 11.20 -7.66
N GLU A 185 12.71 11.51 -6.85
CA GLU A 185 12.80 12.45 -5.73
C GLU A 185 13.01 13.93 -6.16
N GLU A 186 12.84 14.22 -7.44
CA GLU A 186 12.92 15.57 -7.99
C GLU A 186 11.74 16.42 -7.52
N GLU A 187 12.01 17.70 -7.27
CA GLU A 187 11.02 18.63 -6.72
C GLU A 187 10.04 19.12 -7.78
N GLY A 188 8.76 19.09 -7.44
CA GLY A 188 7.68 19.66 -8.23
C GLY A 188 6.95 20.78 -7.49
N LYS A 189 5.63 20.85 -7.69
CA LYS A 189 4.78 21.88 -7.09
C LYS A 189 4.79 21.81 -5.56
N GLU A 190 4.89 22.97 -4.92
CA GLU A 190 4.73 23.09 -3.45
C GLU A 190 3.33 22.71 -2.98
N LEU A 191 3.26 22.15 -1.78
CA LEU A 191 2.05 21.72 -1.11
C LEU A 191 1.74 22.62 0.08
N SER A 192 0.44 22.78 0.37
CA SER A 192 0.00 23.53 1.54
C SER A 192 0.31 22.74 2.82
N ILE A 193 0.95 23.41 3.78
CA ILE A 193 1.31 22.87 5.08
C ILE A 193 0.70 23.68 6.22
N ALA A 194 0.37 23.03 7.33
CA ALA A 194 -0.10 23.65 8.56
C ALA A 194 0.43 22.86 9.77
N GLY A 195 1.51 23.35 10.39
CA GLY A 195 2.18 22.66 11.48
C GLY A 195 2.79 21.33 11.03
N ASP A 196 2.25 20.22 11.52
CA ASP A 196 2.62 18.83 11.20
C ASP A 196 1.76 18.21 10.08
N LYS A 197 0.88 19.00 9.46
CA LYS A 197 -0.04 18.55 8.42
C LYS A 197 0.36 19.04 7.03
N VAL A 198 0.24 18.16 6.04
CA VAL A 198 0.36 18.50 4.61
C VAL A 198 -0.90 18.07 3.88
N LYS A 199 -1.44 18.95 3.04
CA LYS A 199 -2.54 18.64 2.14
C LYS A 199 -2.02 18.22 0.78
N VAL A 200 -2.58 17.14 0.22
CA VAL A 200 -2.24 16.64 -1.10
C VAL A 200 -3.48 16.11 -1.82
N THR A 201 -3.57 16.42 -3.12
CA THR A 201 -4.59 15.82 -3.99
C THR A 201 -4.01 14.56 -4.64
N ILE A 202 -4.69 13.43 -4.48
CA ILE A 202 -4.37 12.16 -5.13
C ILE A 202 -5.38 11.97 -6.27
N PRO A 203 -4.96 12.02 -7.54
CA PRO A 203 -5.86 11.76 -8.66
C PRO A 203 -6.34 10.31 -8.68
N ALA A 204 -7.51 10.08 -9.29
CA ALA A 204 -8.09 8.74 -9.44
C ALA A 204 -7.10 7.76 -10.10
N ASN A 205 -6.92 6.59 -9.49
CA ASN A 205 -6.01 5.52 -9.94
C ASN A 205 -4.55 5.96 -10.11
N ARG A 206 -4.10 7.03 -9.44
CA ARG A 206 -2.70 7.48 -9.52
C ARG A 206 -1.94 7.25 -8.22
N VAL A 207 -0.64 7.05 -8.41
CA VAL A 207 0.36 7.13 -7.35
C VAL A 207 0.81 8.58 -7.26
N GLN A 208 0.91 9.10 -6.04
CA GLN A 208 1.46 10.40 -5.73
C GLN A 208 2.64 10.23 -4.77
N THR A 209 3.80 10.77 -5.16
CA THR A 209 4.95 10.90 -4.26
C THR A 209 5.01 12.33 -3.75
N ILE A 210 5.26 12.49 -2.45
CA ILE A 210 5.55 13.79 -1.83
C ILE A 210 6.90 13.71 -1.13
N LYS A 211 7.62 14.81 -1.16
CA LYS A 211 8.88 15.01 -0.45
C LYS A 211 8.67 16.06 0.63
N VAL A 212 9.01 15.73 1.87
CA VAL A 212 8.72 16.55 3.05
C VAL A 212 9.99 16.78 3.86
N TRP A 213 10.25 18.04 4.19
CA TRP A 213 11.34 18.44 5.08
C TRP A 213 10.76 18.69 6.46
N LEU A 214 11.24 17.95 7.45
CA LEU A 214 10.87 18.06 8.85
C LEU A 214 11.93 18.85 9.61
N PHE A 215 11.52 19.53 10.67
CA PHE A 215 12.50 20.12 11.61
C PHE A 215 13.28 18.99 12.29
N ALA A 216 14.61 19.03 12.16
CA ALA A 216 15.52 17.98 12.63
C ALA A 216 15.34 17.64 14.12
N GLY A 217 15.50 16.37 14.47
CA GLY A 217 15.47 15.88 15.86
C GLY A 217 14.08 15.83 16.50
N LYS A 218 13.02 16.16 15.76
CA LYS A 218 11.63 16.09 16.25
C LYS A 218 10.87 14.85 15.79
N ALA A 219 11.31 14.20 14.71
CA ALA A 219 10.64 13.02 14.14
C ALA A 219 11.26 11.68 14.58
N ARG A 220 12.54 11.70 14.98
CA ARG A 220 13.26 10.52 15.45
C ARG A 220 13.17 10.41 16.97
N PRO A 221 12.60 9.32 17.51
CA PRO A 221 12.91 8.93 18.89
C PRO A 221 14.40 8.62 18.93
N LEU A 222 15.14 9.22 19.88
CA LEU A 222 16.53 8.82 20.11
C LEU A 222 16.53 7.35 20.51
N ILE A 223 17.04 6.50 19.62
CA ILE A 223 17.35 5.10 19.94
C ILE A 223 18.78 5.14 20.47
N ASN A 224 18.92 5.09 21.79
CA ASN A 224 20.19 4.73 22.42
C ASN A 224 20.36 3.21 22.40
#